data_AF-A0A060C4N1-F1
#
_entry.id   AF-A0A060C4N1-F1
#
_cell.length_a   1.000
_cell.length_b   1.000
_cell.length_c   1.000
_cell.angle_alpha   90.00
_cell.angle_beta   90.00
_cell.angle_gamma   90.00
#
_symmetry.space_group_name_H-M   'P 1'
#
loop_
_entity.id
_entity.type
_entity.pdbx_description
1 polymer ?
#
loop_
_entity_poly.entity_id
_entity_poly.type
_entity_poly.pdbx_seq_one_letter_code
_entity_poly.pdbx_strand_id
1 'polypeptide(L)'
;VKSFSLDVKAPGAERAEPRYIETRLLVKQENHWLGYSYLWNDEQTDATLVDAPGTDRVFDVADPGEPGGSRKQTWHYPSRNECMVCHSRAAGFVLGLNTWQMNGNNTYGEVADNQLRAYNHIGLFDPPLDKPAAEYPSLPDPADPKADLEGRVRAYLHVNCAMCHVADGGGNSLMKLRVTE
;
A
#
# COMPACT_ATOMS: atom_id res chain seq x y z
N VAL A 1 8.01 -3.72 0.75
CA VAL A 1 7.91 -4.00 2.20
C VAL A 1 6.91 -3.03 2.80
N LYS A 2 5.95 -3.49 3.60
CA LYS A 2 5.01 -2.62 4.31
C LYS A 2 5.01 -2.99 5.79
N SER A 3 5.27 -2.02 6.67
CA SER A 3 5.17 -2.22 8.12
C SER A 3 3.95 -1.50 8.68
N PHE A 4 3.36 -2.09 9.71
CA PHE A 4 2.22 -1.57 10.45
C PHE A 4 2.62 -1.37 11.92
N SER A 5 2.09 -0.32 12.52
CA SER A 5 2.33 0.03 13.92
C SER A 5 1.03 0.43 14.61
N LEU A 6 0.99 0.23 15.93
CA LEU A 6 -0.09 0.68 16.81
C LEU A 6 0.53 1.40 18.02
N ASP A 7 -0.23 2.31 18.61
CA ASP A 7 0.12 2.90 19.91
C ASP A 7 -0.24 1.92 21.02
N VAL A 8 0.70 1.05 21.37
CA VAL A 8 0.49 -0.07 22.29
C VAL A 8 0.86 0.33 23.72
N LYS A 9 -0.03 0.06 24.66
CA LYS A 9 0.23 0.17 26.10
C LYS A 9 0.77 -1.17 26.61
N ALA A 10 2.09 -1.24 26.81
CA ALA A 10 2.72 -2.44 27.37
C ALA A 10 2.19 -2.72 28.79
N PRO A 11 2.20 -3.98 29.26
CA PRO A 11 1.79 -4.31 30.63
C PRO A 11 2.56 -3.48 31.66
N GLY A 12 1.84 -2.74 32.52
CA GLY A 12 2.43 -1.88 33.55
C GLY A 12 2.94 -0.52 33.06
N ALA A 13 2.87 -0.22 31.75
CA ALA A 13 3.22 1.10 31.23
C ALA A 13 2.11 2.13 31.52
N GLU A 14 2.51 3.35 31.91
CA GLU A 14 1.56 4.45 32.13
C GLU A 14 1.03 5.02 30.82
N ARG A 15 1.83 4.96 29.75
CA ARG A 15 1.53 5.52 28.42
C ARG A 15 1.69 4.47 27.34
N ALA A 16 0.93 4.65 26.26
CA ALA A 16 1.14 3.89 25.04
C ALA A 16 2.26 4.52 24.21
N GLU A 17 2.95 3.67 23.44
CA GLU A 17 4.01 4.09 22.54
C GLU A 17 3.79 3.45 21.16
N PRO A 18 4.21 4.12 20.07
CA PRO A 18 4.17 3.52 18.73
C PRO A 18 5.06 2.28 18.69
N ARG A 19 4.49 1.13 18.36
CA ARG A 19 5.20 -0.14 18.21
C ARG A 19 4.91 -0.77 16.87
N TYR A 20 5.94 -1.26 16.19
CA TYR A 20 5.74 -2.16 15.06
C TYR A 20 5.07 -3.43 15.54
N ILE A 21 4.06 -3.85 14.80
CA ILE A 21 3.29 -5.06 15.10
C ILE A 21 3.37 -6.06 13.96
N GLU A 22 3.56 -5.60 12.73
CA GLU A 22 3.59 -6.44 11.54
C GLU A 22 4.49 -5.85 10.45
N THR A 23 5.20 -6.71 9.73
CA THR A 23 5.78 -6.40 8.41
C THR A 23 5.29 -7.40 7.36
N ARG A 24 4.81 -6.90 6.22
CA ARG A 24 4.39 -7.70 5.06
C ARG A 24 5.40 -7.59 3.92
N LEU A 25 5.71 -8.75 3.34
CA LEU A 25 6.55 -8.93 2.17
C LEU A 25 5.77 -9.64 1.07
N LEU A 26 5.93 -9.16 -0.16
CA LEU A 26 5.55 -9.88 -1.37
C LEU A 26 6.83 -10.33 -2.04
N VAL A 27 7.02 -11.64 -2.20
CA VAL A 27 8.26 -12.24 -2.70
C VAL A 27 7.96 -13.02 -3.97
N LYS A 28 8.80 -12.84 -5.00
CA LYS A 28 8.76 -13.63 -6.23
C LYS A 28 9.69 -14.84 -6.08
N GLN A 29 9.13 -16.04 -6.06
CA GLN A 29 9.86 -17.32 -5.96
C GLN A 29 9.40 -18.23 -7.09
N GLU A 30 10.33 -18.79 -7.87
CA GLU A 30 10.01 -19.72 -8.98
C GLU A 30 8.92 -19.16 -9.93
N ASN A 31 8.99 -17.86 -10.24
CA ASN A 31 7.98 -17.11 -11.02
C ASN A 31 6.58 -16.99 -10.41
N HIS A 32 6.39 -17.37 -9.15
CA HIS A 32 5.16 -17.14 -8.39
C HIS A 32 5.35 -16.03 -7.36
N TRP A 33 4.30 -15.24 -7.15
CA TRP A 33 4.26 -14.24 -6.08
C TRP A 33 3.60 -14.82 -4.84
N LEU A 34 4.23 -14.63 -3.69
CA LEU A 34 3.77 -15.13 -2.40
C LEU A 34 3.81 -14.00 -1.36
N GLY A 35 2.75 -13.92 -0.54
CA GLY A 35 2.66 -13.00 0.59
C GLY A 35 3.15 -13.63 1.87
N TYR A 36 3.92 -12.88 2.65
CA TYR A 36 4.42 -13.27 3.96
C TYR A 36 4.20 -12.16 4.97
N SER A 37 3.61 -12.51 6.10
CA SER A 37 3.47 -11.64 7.27
C SER A 37 4.50 -12.01 8.33
N TYR A 38 5.11 -11.01 8.94
CA TYR A 38 6.05 -11.14 10.04
C TYR A 38 5.50 -10.40 11.26
N LEU A 39 5.48 -11.06 12.40
CA LEU A 39 5.02 -10.53 13.68
C LEU A 39 6.21 -10.03 14.49
N TRP A 40 6.18 -8.75 14.87
CA TRP A 40 7.23 -8.12 15.67
C TRP A 40 7.17 -8.54 17.14
N ASN A 41 8.34 -8.77 17.73
CA ASN A 41 8.47 -9.07 19.15
C ASN A 41 8.22 -7.83 20.04
N ASP A 42 8.01 -8.07 21.32
CA ASP A 42 7.75 -7.00 22.29
C ASP A 42 9.01 -6.21 22.61
N GLU A 43 10.20 -6.71 22.29
CA GLU A 43 11.45 -6.01 22.47
C GLU A 43 11.74 -5.02 21.31
N GLN A 44 10.94 -5.06 20.23
CA GLN A 44 11.12 -4.26 19.00
C GLN A 44 12.47 -4.47 18.33
N THR A 45 13.00 -5.69 18.43
CA THR A 45 14.32 -6.06 17.89
C THR A 45 14.24 -6.97 16.68
N ASP A 46 13.18 -7.76 16.54
CA ASP A 46 13.04 -8.74 15.47
C ASP A 46 11.56 -9.03 15.14
N ALA A 47 11.32 -9.59 13.97
CA ALA A 47 10.02 -10.05 13.53
C ALA A 47 10.09 -11.51 13.04
N THR A 48 9.17 -12.33 13.53
CA THR A 48 9.11 -13.76 13.21
C THR A 48 8.08 -14.03 12.14
N LEU A 49 8.37 -14.96 11.23
CA LEU A 49 7.45 -15.33 10.17
C LEU A 49 6.18 -15.94 10.78
N VAL A 50 5.02 -15.42 10.38
CA VAL A 50 3.71 -15.97 10.73
C VAL A 50 3.47 -17.25 9.95
N ASP A 51 2.86 -18.24 10.61
CA ASP A 51 2.50 -19.51 10.00
C ASP A 51 1.56 -19.36 8.79
N ALA A 52 1.57 -20.37 7.93
CA ALA A 52 0.82 -20.36 6.66
C ALA A 52 -0.67 -19.95 6.78
N PRO A 53 -1.42 -20.40 7.80
CA PRO A 53 -2.83 -20.06 7.98
C PRO A 53 -3.09 -18.64 8.51
N GLY A 54 -2.05 -17.87 8.81
CA GLY A 54 -2.20 -16.60 9.54
C GLY A 54 -2.35 -16.81 11.04
N THR A 55 -2.46 -15.71 11.79
CA THR A 55 -2.68 -15.75 13.25
C THR A 55 -3.31 -14.45 13.73
N ASP A 56 -3.80 -14.45 14.97
CA ASP A 56 -4.34 -13.26 15.62
C ASP A 56 -3.55 -12.93 16.87
N ARG A 57 -3.36 -11.64 17.13
CA ARG A 57 -2.80 -11.15 18.39
C ARG A 57 -3.64 -10.01 18.94
N VAL A 58 -3.89 -10.04 20.24
CA VAL A 58 -4.59 -8.94 20.92
C VAL A 58 -3.57 -7.95 21.46
N PHE A 59 -3.76 -6.68 21.11
CA PHE A 59 -3.00 -5.55 21.63
C PHE A 59 -3.87 -4.69 22.55
N ASP A 60 -3.24 -4.07 23.54
CA ASP A 60 -3.84 -2.99 24.31
C ASP A 60 -3.44 -1.67 23.67
N VAL A 61 -4.39 -0.99 23.03
CA VAL A 61 -4.12 0.21 22.20
C VAL A 61 -4.70 1.42 22.90
N ALA A 62 -3.95 2.53 22.92
CA ALA A 62 -4.45 3.78 23.49
C ALA A 62 -5.76 4.20 22.83
N ASP A 63 -6.74 4.52 23.66
CA ASP A 63 -8.03 5.07 23.25
C ASP A 63 -8.56 5.99 24.37
N PRO A 64 -8.43 7.32 24.21
CA PRO A 64 -8.91 8.28 25.20
C PRO A 64 -10.42 8.23 25.44
N GLY A 65 -11.20 7.64 24.52
CA GLY A 65 -12.65 7.52 24.64
C GLY A 65 -13.09 6.36 25.55
N GLU A 66 -12.18 5.45 25.90
CA GLU A 66 -12.50 4.22 26.63
C GLU A 66 -12.16 4.32 28.13
N PRO A 67 -12.94 3.68 29.02
CA PRO A 67 -12.62 3.61 30.44
C PRO A 67 -11.23 3.02 30.68
N GLY A 68 -10.33 3.80 31.29
CA GLY A 68 -8.92 3.40 31.50
C GLY A 68 -7.95 3.85 30.41
N GLY A 69 -8.44 4.56 29.39
CA GLY A 69 -7.65 5.19 28.33
C GLY A 69 -7.08 4.23 27.30
N SER A 70 -7.59 3.00 27.22
CA SER A 70 -7.16 2.00 26.25
C SER A 70 -8.24 0.96 25.94
N ARG A 71 -8.08 0.27 24.80
CA ARG A 71 -8.96 -0.79 24.34
C ARG A 71 -8.20 -2.00 23.84
N LYS A 72 -8.85 -3.16 23.86
CA LYS A 72 -8.33 -4.35 23.19
C LYS A 72 -8.58 -4.27 21.69
N GLN A 73 -7.51 -4.38 20.90
CA GLN A 73 -7.55 -4.51 19.44
C GLN A 73 -7.03 -5.90 19.07
N THR A 74 -7.88 -6.76 18.53
CA THR A 74 -7.40 -7.95 17.83
C THR A 74 -6.82 -7.51 16.48
N TRP A 75 -5.55 -7.86 16.25
CA TRP A 75 -4.88 -7.69 14.97
C TRP A 75 -4.76 -9.04 14.28
N HIS A 76 -5.30 -9.11 13.07
CA HIS A 76 -5.23 -10.29 12.23
C HIS A 76 -4.01 -10.20 11.30
N TYR A 77 -3.13 -11.18 11.40
CA TYR A 77 -2.02 -11.41 10.48
C TYR A 77 -2.51 -12.34 9.37
N PRO A 78 -2.59 -11.87 8.12
CA PRO A 78 -3.17 -12.64 7.03
C PRO A 78 -2.36 -13.90 6.74
N SER A 79 -3.07 -14.94 6.35
CA SER A 79 -2.52 -16.12 5.70
C SER A 79 -1.85 -15.78 4.37
N ARG A 80 -1.07 -16.75 3.88
CA ARG A 80 -0.46 -16.68 2.54
C ARG A 80 -1.51 -16.47 1.44
N ASN A 81 -2.69 -17.06 1.60
CA ASN A 81 -3.78 -16.99 0.61
C ASN A 81 -4.53 -15.65 0.67
N GLU A 82 -4.73 -15.07 1.86
CA GLU A 82 -5.43 -13.78 2.01
C GLU A 82 -4.68 -12.63 1.34
N CYS A 83 -3.34 -12.71 1.30
CA CYS A 83 -2.53 -11.77 0.53
C CYS A 83 -2.90 -11.77 -0.96
N MET A 84 -3.29 -12.92 -1.52
CA MET A 84 -3.60 -13.11 -2.94
C MET A 84 -5.00 -12.62 -3.32
N VAL A 85 -5.83 -12.18 -2.37
CA VAL A 85 -7.13 -11.55 -2.63
C VAL A 85 -6.93 -10.25 -3.43
N CYS A 86 -5.96 -9.42 -3.04
CA CYS A 86 -5.61 -8.19 -3.74
C CYS A 86 -4.36 -8.34 -4.62
N HIS A 87 -3.37 -9.15 -4.22
CA HIS A 87 -2.22 -9.49 -5.08
C HIS A 87 -2.54 -10.60 -6.08
N SER A 88 -3.76 -10.60 -6.63
CA SER A 88 -4.25 -11.66 -7.51
C SER A 88 -3.61 -11.63 -8.90
N ARG A 89 -3.74 -12.72 -9.65
CA ARG A 89 -3.37 -12.77 -11.07
C ARG A 89 -4.11 -11.72 -11.89
N ALA A 90 -5.41 -11.53 -11.63
CA ALA A 90 -6.22 -10.51 -12.30
C ALA A 90 -5.70 -9.09 -12.03
N ALA A 91 -5.13 -8.87 -10.85
CA ALA A 91 -4.52 -7.60 -10.48
C ALA A 91 -3.11 -7.39 -11.08
N GLY A 92 -2.43 -8.46 -11.53
CA GLY A 92 -1.04 -8.42 -12.00
C GLY A 92 0.00 -8.67 -10.89
N PHE A 93 -0.45 -9.16 -9.72
CA PHE A 93 0.33 -9.43 -8.51
C PHE A 93 0.96 -8.20 -7.85
N VAL A 94 1.80 -7.44 -8.54
CA VAL A 94 2.49 -6.28 -7.95
C VAL A 94 1.60 -5.05 -7.99
N LEU A 95 1.13 -4.62 -6.83
CA LEU A 95 0.36 -3.40 -6.64
C LEU A 95 1.31 -2.21 -6.44
N GLY A 96 2.17 -2.01 -7.43
CA GLY A 96 3.28 -1.06 -7.36
C GLY A 96 2.98 0.29 -8.01
N LEU A 97 4.06 1.02 -8.25
CA LEU A 97 4.02 2.31 -8.93
C LEU A 97 3.41 2.16 -10.34
N ASN A 98 2.62 3.15 -10.74
CA ASN A 98 2.02 3.23 -12.06
C ASN A 98 2.54 4.49 -12.77
N THR A 99 2.94 4.38 -14.04
CA THR A 99 3.48 5.50 -14.82
C THR A 99 2.55 6.71 -14.87
N TRP A 100 1.24 6.51 -14.99
CA TRP A 100 0.25 7.59 -15.05
C TRP A 100 0.10 8.30 -13.70
N GLN A 101 0.22 7.57 -12.58
CA GLN A 101 0.27 8.16 -11.24
C GLN A 101 1.57 8.93 -11.03
N MET A 102 2.69 8.42 -11.57
CA MET A 102 4.00 9.06 -11.46
C MET A 102 4.20 10.19 -12.47
N ASN A 103 3.31 10.37 -13.45
CA ASN A 103 3.47 11.44 -14.43
C ASN A 103 2.89 12.76 -13.92
N GLY A 104 3.49 13.28 -12.85
CA GLY A 104 3.13 14.53 -12.20
C GLY A 104 4.36 15.27 -11.68
N ASN A 105 4.18 16.53 -11.31
CA ASN A 105 5.25 17.32 -10.71
C ASN A 105 5.42 16.95 -9.24
N ASN A 106 6.67 16.71 -8.84
CA ASN A 106 7.08 16.51 -7.45
C ASN A 106 8.18 17.49 -7.08
N THR A 107 8.28 17.79 -5.79
CA THR A 107 9.31 18.69 -5.23
C THR A 107 10.49 17.88 -4.72
N TYR A 108 11.69 18.19 -5.21
CA TYR A 108 12.99 17.63 -4.80
C TYR A 108 13.84 18.73 -4.16
N GLY A 109 13.65 18.94 -2.86
CA GLY A 109 14.27 20.06 -2.15
C GLY A 109 13.73 21.39 -2.67
N GLU A 110 14.59 22.20 -3.28
CA GLU A 110 14.22 23.52 -3.82
C GLU A 110 13.74 23.47 -5.29
N VAL A 111 13.84 22.31 -5.94
CA VAL A 111 13.49 22.14 -7.36
C VAL A 111 12.17 21.40 -7.50
N ALA A 112 11.27 21.89 -8.35
CA ALA A 112 10.10 21.14 -8.79
C ALA A 112 10.35 20.52 -10.17
N ASP A 113 10.03 19.25 -10.34
CA ASP A 113 10.17 18.56 -11.62
C ASP A 113 9.12 17.48 -11.84
N ASN A 114 8.83 17.16 -13.10
CA ASN A 114 8.07 15.98 -13.44
C ASN A 114 8.81 14.72 -12.97
N GLN A 115 8.10 13.85 -12.26
CA GLN A 115 8.67 12.68 -11.61
C GLN A 115 9.20 11.62 -12.59
N LEU A 116 8.60 11.45 -13.77
CA LEU A 116 9.18 10.59 -14.81
C LEU A 116 10.48 11.19 -15.36
N ARG A 117 10.54 12.51 -15.58
CA ARG A 117 11.76 13.17 -16.02
C ARG A 117 12.88 13.04 -14.99
N ALA A 118 12.57 13.26 -13.72
CA ALA A 118 13.52 13.12 -12.62
C ALA A 118 14.08 11.69 -12.52
N TYR A 119 13.20 10.68 -12.59
CA TYR A 119 13.62 9.27 -12.60
C TYR A 119 14.46 8.89 -13.82
N ASN A 120 14.12 9.41 -15.00
CA ASN A 120 14.94 9.22 -16.18
C ASN A 120 16.32 9.87 -16.04
N HIS A 121 16.38 11.08 -15.48
CA HIS A 121 17.62 11.82 -15.27
C HIS A 121 18.60 11.10 -14.33
N ILE A 122 18.11 10.43 -13.28
CA ILE A 122 18.94 9.65 -12.35
C ILE A 122 19.23 8.22 -12.85
N GLY A 123 18.80 7.86 -14.05
CA GLY A 123 19.07 6.54 -14.66
C GLY A 123 18.24 5.39 -14.07
N LEU A 124 17.05 5.67 -13.53
CA LEU A 124 16.18 4.62 -12.98
C LEU A 124 15.55 3.73 -14.07
N PHE A 125 15.39 4.25 -15.29
CA PHE A 125 14.79 3.52 -16.42
C PHE A 125 15.86 2.93 -17.33
N ASP A 126 15.64 1.68 -17.74
CA ASP A 126 16.42 0.98 -18.76
C ASP A 126 15.47 0.20 -19.69
N PRO A 127 15.28 0.63 -20.95
CA PRO A 127 15.88 1.80 -21.56
C PRO A 127 15.34 3.13 -20.99
N PRO A 128 16.04 4.26 -21.21
CA PRO A 128 15.52 5.60 -20.90
C PRO A 128 14.18 5.88 -21.61
N LEU A 129 13.45 6.89 -21.13
CA LEU A 129 12.21 7.35 -21.79
C LEU A 129 12.47 7.69 -23.27
N ASP A 130 11.61 7.17 -24.14
CA ASP A 130 11.71 7.34 -25.59
C ASP A 130 11.10 8.66 -26.10
N LYS A 131 10.32 9.33 -25.26
CA LYS A 131 9.70 10.64 -25.54
C LYS A 131 9.64 11.51 -24.27
N PRO A 132 9.38 12.83 -24.41
CA PRO A 132 9.17 13.73 -23.27
C PRO A 132 8.07 13.24 -22.31
N ALA A 133 8.26 13.45 -21.01
CA ALA A 133 7.32 13.01 -19.96
C ALA A 133 5.87 13.53 -20.19
N ALA A 134 5.74 14.75 -20.71
CA ALA A 134 4.45 15.38 -21.02
C ALA A 134 3.63 14.64 -22.10
N GLU A 135 4.25 13.74 -22.86
CA GLU A 135 3.58 12.95 -23.90
C GLU A 135 3.11 11.57 -23.41
N TYR A 136 3.38 11.20 -22.16
CA TYR A 136 2.77 10.03 -21.53
C TYR A 136 1.44 10.41 -20.84
N PRO A 137 0.50 9.46 -20.67
CA PRO A 137 -0.69 9.72 -19.89
C PRO A 137 -0.37 10.09 -18.43
N SER A 138 -1.25 10.86 -17.80
CA SER A 138 -1.20 11.19 -16.38
C SER A 138 -2.59 11.05 -15.76
N LEU A 139 -2.63 10.78 -14.45
CA LEU A 139 -3.86 10.90 -13.68
C LEU A 139 -3.98 12.32 -13.10
N PRO A 140 -5.15 12.96 -13.17
CA PRO A 140 -5.36 14.22 -12.48
C PRO A 140 -5.32 14.04 -10.96
N ASP A 141 -4.94 15.09 -10.24
CA ASP A 141 -5.05 15.13 -8.78
C ASP A 141 -6.55 15.05 -8.39
N PRO A 142 -6.99 14.01 -7.66
CA PRO A 142 -8.38 13.88 -7.24
C PRO A 142 -8.86 15.04 -6.34
N ALA A 143 -7.94 15.79 -5.73
CA ALA A 143 -8.24 16.96 -4.90
C ALA A 143 -8.28 18.29 -5.67
N ASP A 144 -7.82 18.35 -6.93
CA ASP A 144 -7.77 19.62 -7.69
C ASP A 144 -9.17 20.04 -8.16
N PRO A 145 -9.79 21.10 -7.61
CA PRO A 145 -11.13 21.50 -8.02
C PRO A 145 -11.23 22.01 -9.47
N LYS A 146 -10.10 22.30 -10.12
CA LYS A 146 -10.04 22.77 -11.51
C LYS A 146 -10.01 21.64 -12.53
N ALA A 147 -9.64 20.43 -12.11
CA ALA A 147 -9.66 19.27 -12.98
C ALA A 147 -11.08 18.74 -13.18
N ASP A 148 -11.32 18.14 -14.34
CA ASP A 148 -12.59 17.51 -14.69
C ASP A 148 -13.05 16.51 -13.60
N LEU A 149 -14.34 16.55 -13.27
CA LEU A 149 -14.90 15.73 -12.20
C LEU A 149 -14.80 14.23 -12.51
N GLU A 150 -15.10 13.83 -13.76
CA GLU A 150 -15.01 12.42 -14.15
C GLU A 150 -13.55 11.93 -14.07
N GLY A 151 -12.61 12.72 -14.58
CA GLY A 151 -11.18 12.44 -14.49
C GLY A 151 -10.71 12.21 -13.05
N ARG A 152 -11.11 13.10 -12.12
CA ARG A 152 -10.77 12.98 -10.69
C ARG A 152 -11.35 11.75 -10.02
N VAL A 153 -12.63 11.47 -10.28
CA VAL A 153 -13.30 10.27 -9.74
C VAL A 153 -12.63 9.01 -10.27
N ARG A 154 -12.33 8.95 -11.57
CA ARG A 154 -11.63 7.81 -12.18
C ARG A 154 -10.22 7.63 -11.63
N ALA A 155 -9.47 8.71 -11.44
CA ALA A 155 -8.15 8.65 -10.82
C ALA A 155 -8.24 8.06 -9.41
N TYR A 156 -9.17 8.57 -8.58
CA TYR A 156 -9.38 8.07 -7.23
C TYR A 156 -9.73 6.58 -7.20
N LEU A 157 -10.69 6.15 -8.03
CA LEU A 157 -11.12 4.76 -8.10
C LEU A 157 -10.02 3.83 -8.64
N HIS A 158 -9.25 4.29 -9.63
CA HIS A 158 -8.12 3.53 -10.17
C HIS A 158 -7.04 3.28 -9.11
N VAL A 159 -6.66 4.31 -8.35
CA VAL A 159 -5.59 4.21 -7.34
C VAL A 159 -6.04 3.45 -6.09
N ASN A 160 -7.28 3.64 -5.64
CA ASN A 160 -7.72 3.18 -4.31
C ASN A 160 -8.65 1.96 -4.33
N CYS A 161 -9.26 1.61 -5.47
CA CYS A 161 -10.24 0.52 -5.52
C CYS A 161 -9.89 -0.56 -6.56
N ALA A 162 -9.28 -0.17 -7.69
CA ALA A 162 -9.13 -1.04 -8.86
C ALA A 162 -8.06 -2.15 -8.73
N MET A 163 -7.45 -2.35 -7.57
CA MET A 163 -6.58 -3.50 -7.29
C MET A 163 -7.34 -4.73 -6.81
N CYS A 164 -8.39 -4.54 -6.01
CA CYS A 164 -9.21 -5.63 -5.47
C CYS A 164 -10.53 -5.73 -6.24
N HIS A 165 -11.04 -4.59 -6.76
CA HIS A 165 -12.25 -4.52 -7.58
C HIS A 165 -11.96 -4.68 -9.08
N VAL A 166 -11.50 -5.88 -9.43
CA VAL A 166 -11.24 -6.30 -10.82
C VAL A 166 -12.10 -7.51 -11.16
N ALA A 167 -12.36 -7.72 -12.45
CA ALA A 167 -12.95 -8.97 -12.91
C ALA A 167 -12.04 -10.14 -12.51
N ASP A 168 -12.63 -11.23 -12.03
CA ASP A 168 -11.93 -12.42 -11.54
C ASP A 168 -10.94 -12.15 -10.36
N GLY A 169 -11.19 -11.08 -9.60
CA GLY A 169 -10.44 -10.69 -8.40
C GLY A 169 -11.20 -10.98 -7.11
N GLY A 170 -10.54 -10.75 -5.97
CA GLY A 170 -11.13 -11.00 -4.64
C GLY A 170 -12.35 -10.13 -4.29
N GLY A 171 -12.49 -8.96 -4.92
CA GLY A 171 -13.60 -8.03 -4.73
C GLY A 171 -14.36 -7.75 -6.03
N ASN A 172 -14.82 -8.80 -6.73
CA ASN A 172 -15.50 -8.70 -8.03
C ASN A 172 -16.41 -7.46 -8.16
N SER A 173 -16.25 -6.74 -9.27
CA SER A 173 -16.97 -5.50 -9.57
C SER A 173 -17.65 -5.59 -10.93
N LEU A 174 -18.91 -5.15 -11.00
CA LEU A 174 -19.66 -5.01 -12.27
C LEU A 174 -19.20 -3.80 -13.09
N MET A 175 -18.40 -2.90 -12.50
CA MET A 175 -17.87 -1.71 -13.15
C MET A 175 -16.34 -1.77 -13.29
N LYS A 176 -15.83 -1.23 -14.41
CA LYS A 176 -14.40 -1.08 -14.66
C LYS A 176 -13.86 0.12 -13.89
N LEU A 177 -13.08 -0.13 -12.85
CA LEU A 177 -12.47 0.91 -12.02
C LEU A 177 -11.09 1.35 -12.50
N ARG A 178 -10.42 0.52 -13.31
CA ARG A 178 -9.14 0.92 -13.93
C ARG A 178 -9.43 1.96 -15.01
N VAL A 179 -8.71 3.08 -15.00
CA VAL A 179 -8.54 3.86 -16.23
C VAL A 179 -7.79 2.95 -17.20
N THR A 180 -8.44 2.56 -18.29
CA THR A 180 -7.85 1.71 -19.33
C THR A 180 -7.37 2.56 -20.49
N GLU A 181 -6.47 2.01 -21.28
CA GLU A 181 -6.31 2.37 -22.69
C GLU A 181 -7.50 1.86 -23.52
#